data_AF-I1CTU5-F1
#
_entry.id   AF-I1CTU5-F1
#
_cell.length_a   1.000
_cell.length_b   1.000
_cell.length_c   1.000
_cell.angle_alpha   90.00
_cell.angle_beta   90.00
_cell.angle_gamma   90.00
#
_symmetry.space_group_name_H-M   'P 1'
#
loop_
_entity.id
_entity.type
_entity.pdbx_description
1 polymer ?
#
loop_
_entity_poly.entity_id
_entity_poly.type
_entity_poly.pdbx_seq_one_letter_code
_entity_poly.pdbx_strand_id
1 'polypeptide(L)'
;MEKESLQLSSCQQWKVAFIHAFASTFNPQQTIAPSFFKLPEFTPNQLEAEIQKEDSELVHNIICSCLGNIFNRKNPIESYTKSLQDVVSEKMKTLDIDLDKNPLRDQKFNTLSVDLKLLLLYSMIEWQLQDSQAVRYIIDYCNTTTRKNQRNPIKSSPIGADKQKNTYWQFGESSCLWKETANKKNWEKGR
;
A
#
# COMPACT_ATOMS: atom_id res chain seq x y z
N MET A 1 3.02 -13.91 -30.30
CA MET A 1 3.87 -13.09 -29.42
C MET A 1 3.29 -13.21 -28.02
N GLU A 2 3.73 -14.20 -27.25
CA GLU A 2 3.46 -14.23 -25.81
C GLU A 2 4.14 -13.00 -25.21
N LYS A 3 3.36 -12.08 -24.64
CA LYS A 3 3.90 -11.06 -23.74
C LYS A 3 4.42 -11.85 -22.54
N GLU A 4 5.75 -12.00 -22.43
CA GLU A 4 6.38 -12.39 -21.17
C GLU A 4 5.81 -11.46 -20.09
N SER A 5 5.02 -12.03 -19.19
CA SER A 5 4.62 -11.35 -17.97
C SER A 5 5.89 -11.13 -17.17
N LEU A 6 6.40 -9.89 -17.19
CA LEU A 6 7.57 -9.49 -16.42
C LEU A 6 7.35 -9.83 -14.95
N GLN A 7 8.06 -10.85 -14.46
CA GLN A 7 8.01 -11.21 -13.05
C GLN A 7 8.59 -10.06 -12.21
N LEU A 8 7.88 -9.70 -11.15
CA LEU A 8 8.33 -8.67 -10.22
C LEU A 8 9.52 -9.17 -9.40
N SER A 9 10.46 -8.27 -9.11
CA SER A 9 11.53 -8.50 -8.15
C SER A 9 10.98 -8.67 -6.73
N SER A 10 11.76 -9.29 -5.84
CA SER A 10 11.35 -9.48 -4.44
C SER A 10 11.04 -8.15 -3.71
N CYS A 11 11.73 -7.06 -4.06
CA CYS A 11 11.45 -5.74 -3.48
C CYS A 11 10.07 -5.22 -3.92
N GLN A 12 9.74 -5.36 -5.21
CA GLN A 12 8.43 -4.99 -5.75
C GLN A 12 7.31 -5.85 -5.15
N GLN A 13 7.53 -7.16 -5.00
CA GLN A 13 6.58 -8.08 -4.35
C GLN A 13 6.29 -7.69 -2.90
N TRP A 14 7.30 -7.21 -2.16
CA TRP A 14 7.09 -6.69 -0.80
C TRP A 14 6.24 -5.42 -0.76
N LYS A 15 6.37 -4.53 -1.75
CA LYS A 15 5.49 -3.35 -1.87
C LYS A 15 4.04 -3.79 -2.12
N VAL A 16 3.83 -4.76 -3.01
CA VAL A 16 2.50 -5.36 -3.28
C VAL A 16 1.93 -5.99 -2.01
N ALA A 17 2.75 -6.75 -1.27
CA ALA A 17 2.38 -7.35 0.01
C ALA A 17 1.89 -6.31 1.01
N PHE A 18 2.63 -5.20 1.13
CA PHE A 18 2.31 -4.12 2.05
C PHE A 18 0.99 -3.42 1.71
N ILE A 19 0.78 -3.13 0.42
CA ILE A 19 -0.48 -2.52 -0.06
C ILE A 19 -1.67 -3.45 0.20
N HIS A 20 -1.53 -4.73 -0.10
CA HIS A 20 -2.57 -5.74 0.19
C HIS A 20 -2.80 -5.91 1.70
N ALA A 21 -1.73 -5.93 2.50
CA ALA A 21 -1.82 -6.02 3.95
C ALA A 21 -2.63 -4.86 4.53
N PHE A 22 -2.38 -3.63 4.07
CA PHE A 22 -3.19 -2.48 4.47
C PHE A 22 -4.66 -2.65 4.11
N ALA A 23 -4.99 -2.97 2.85
CA ALA A 23 -6.37 -3.16 2.42
C ALA A 23 -7.09 -4.24 3.26
N SER A 24 -6.48 -5.42 3.38
CA SER A 24 -7.05 -6.54 4.16
C SER A 24 -7.22 -6.23 5.65
N THR A 25 -6.42 -5.30 6.19
CA THR A 25 -6.46 -4.91 7.60
C THR A 25 -7.49 -3.83 7.87
N PHE A 26 -7.55 -2.79 7.02
CA PHE A 26 -8.35 -1.59 7.27
C PHE A 26 -9.71 -1.58 6.57
N ASN A 27 -9.87 -2.23 5.40
CA ASN A 27 -11.17 -2.30 4.72
C ASN A 27 -12.29 -2.88 5.61
N PRO A 28 -12.07 -3.98 6.36
CA PRO A 28 -13.11 -4.52 7.24
C PRO A 28 -13.51 -3.58 8.39
N GLN A 29 -12.69 -2.57 8.68
CA GLN A 29 -12.90 -1.62 9.78
C GLN A 29 -13.66 -0.36 9.35
N GLN A 30 -14.14 -0.27 8.11
CA GLN A 30 -14.85 0.92 7.60
C GLN A 30 -16.06 1.33 8.46
N THR A 31 -16.73 0.37 9.10
CA THR A 31 -17.86 0.66 10.00
C THR A 31 -17.47 1.47 11.23
N ILE A 32 -16.20 1.41 11.66
CA ILE A 32 -15.64 2.19 12.77
C ILE A 32 -15.43 3.64 12.34
N ALA A 33 -14.91 3.86 11.12
CA ALA A 33 -14.70 5.20 10.55
C ALA A 33 -15.38 5.31 9.17
N PRO A 34 -16.65 5.75 9.09
CA PRO A 34 -17.37 5.86 7.82
C PRO A 34 -16.74 6.82 6.80
N SER A 35 -15.90 7.76 7.27
CA SER A 35 -15.11 8.65 6.42
C SER A 35 -13.88 7.99 5.80
N PHE A 36 -13.57 6.73 6.14
CA PHE A 36 -12.52 5.95 5.51
C PHE A 36 -12.96 5.49 4.12
N PHE A 37 -12.20 5.91 3.11
CA PHE A 37 -12.35 5.41 1.74
C PHE A 37 -11.63 4.07 1.65
N LYS A 38 -12.41 2.98 1.69
CA LYS A 38 -11.87 1.62 1.51
C LYS A 38 -11.16 1.50 0.16
N LEU A 39 -10.05 0.77 0.15
CA LEU A 39 -9.44 0.37 -1.12
C LEU A 39 -10.36 -0.65 -1.82
N PRO A 40 -10.32 -0.76 -3.15
CA PRO A 40 -11.01 -1.85 -3.84
C PRO A 40 -10.49 -3.21 -3.34
N GLU A 41 -11.32 -4.25 -3.46
CA GLU A 41 -10.90 -5.62 -3.14
C GLU A 41 -10.04 -6.16 -4.28
N PHE A 42 -8.86 -6.70 -3.94
CA PHE A 42 -7.95 -7.31 -4.89
C PHE A 42 -7.05 -8.35 -4.22
N THR A 43 -6.53 -9.28 -5.01
CA THR A 43 -5.47 -10.21 -4.61
C THR A 43 -4.10 -9.65 -4.99
N PRO A 44 -2.99 -10.09 -4.33
CA PRO A 44 -1.65 -9.67 -4.70
C PRO A 44 -1.36 -9.88 -6.19
N ASN A 45 -1.64 -11.07 -6.73
CA ASN A 45 -1.43 -11.39 -8.15
C ASN A 45 -2.21 -10.47 -9.09
N GLN A 46 -3.43 -10.06 -8.71
CA GLN A 46 -4.19 -9.08 -9.50
C GLN A 46 -3.48 -7.74 -9.51
N LEU A 47 -3.00 -7.23 -8.37
CA LEU A 47 -2.24 -5.98 -8.35
C LEU A 47 -0.94 -6.09 -9.15
N GLU A 48 -0.22 -7.22 -9.09
CA GLU A 48 0.98 -7.46 -9.90
C GLU A 48 0.69 -7.40 -11.41
N ALA A 49 -0.45 -7.94 -11.85
CA ALA A 49 -0.85 -7.89 -13.25
C ALA A 49 -1.37 -6.51 -13.67
N GLU A 50 -2.14 -5.85 -12.81
CA GLU A 50 -2.79 -4.57 -13.09
C GLU A 50 -1.79 -3.40 -13.10
N ILE A 51 -0.76 -3.43 -12.25
CA ILE A 51 0.24 -2.35 -12.20
C ILE A 51 1.10 -2.26 -13.48
N GLN A 52 1.18 -3.37 -14.22
CA GLN A 52 1.87 -3.46 -15.51
C GLN A 52 1.07 -2.80 -16.65
N LYS A 53 -0.23 -2.56 -16.47
CA LYS A 53 -1.09 -1.96 -17.49
C LYS A 53 -0.94 -0.43 -17.51
N GLU A 54 -1.17 0.15 -18.69
CA GLU A 54 -1.31 1.60 -18.86
C GLU A 54 -2.70 2.09 -18.49
N ASP A 55 -3.73 1.26 -18.59
CA ASP A 55 -5.06 1.63 -18.14
C ASP A 55 -5.58 0.53 -17.23
N SER A 56 -5.61 0.84 -15.93
CA SER A 56 -6.07 -0.07 -14.89
C SER A 56 -7.03 0.66 -13.98
N GLU A 57 -8.29 0.25 -14.05
CA GLU A 57 -9.35 0.73 -13.16
C GLU A 57 -9.05 0.39 -11.70
N LEU A 58 -8.46 -0.78 -11.43
CA LEU A 58 -8.06 -1.16 -10.08
C LEU A 58 -7.06 -0.16 -9.51
N VAL A 59 -5.99 0.14 -10.25
CA VAL A 59 -4.94 1.06 -9.80
C VAL A 59 -5.49 2.47 -9.67
N HIS A 60 -6.35 2.92 -10.60
CA HIS A 60 -7.06 4.20 -10.50
C HIS A 60 -7.85 4.30 -9.19
N ASN A 61 -8.67 3.29 -8.88
CA ASN A 61 -9.52 3.26 -7.69
C ASN A 61 -8.70 3.21 -6.39
N ILE A 62 -7.57 2.49 -6.39
CA ILE A 62 -6.61 2.49 -5.26
C ILE A 62 -6.10 3.92 -5.03
N ILE A 63 -5.59 4.60 -6.07
CA ILE A 63 -5.03 5.96 -5.95
C ILE A 63 -6.09 6.93 -5.42
N CYS A 64 -7.29 6.92 -6.00
CA CYS A 64 -8.38 7.80 -5.59
C CYS A 64 -8.77 7.59 -4.12
N SER A 65 -8.88 6.34 -3.67
CA SER A 65 -9.19 6.01 -2.26
C SER A 65 -8.09 6.51 -1.33
N CYS A 66 -6.82 6.26 -1.69
CA CYS A 66 -5.68 6.69 -0.89
C CYS A 66 -5.62 8.22 -0.77
N LEU A 67 -5.80 8.96 -1.86
CA LEU A 67 -5.83 10.43 -1.82
C LEU A 67 -7.01 10.96 -1.01
N GLY A 68 -8.18 10.32 -1.09
CA GLY A 68 -9.34 10.67 -0.28
C GLY A 68 -9.00 10.58 1.22
N ASN A 69 -8.31 9.52 1.62
CA ASN A 69 -7.88 9.29 2.99
C ASN A 69 -6.75 10.24 3.45
N ILE A 70 -5.72 10.47 2.62
CA ILE A 70 -4.60 11.37 2.92
C ILE A 70 -5.09 12.80 3.11
N PHE A 71 -5.97 13.27 2.23
CA PHE A 71 -6.53 14.61 2.31
C PHE A 71 -7.74 14.72 3.25
N ASN A 72 -8.12 13.65 3.95
CA ASN A 72 -9.27 13.62 4.84
C ASN A 72 -10.55 14.19 4.19
N ARG A 73 -10.79 13.80 2.92
CA ARG A 73 -11.93 14.30 2.15
C ARG A 73 -13.24 13.80 2.72
N LYS A 74 -14.30 14.58 2.52
CA LYS A 74 -15.68 14.15 2.79
C LYS A 74 -16.31 13.40 1.63
N ASN A 75 -15.85 13.69 0.40
CA ASN A 75 -16.38 13.13 -0.84
C ASN A 75 -15.29 12.35 -1.57
N PRO A 76 -15.65 11.30 -2.33
CA PRO A 76 -14.71 10.55 -3.15
C PRO A 76 -13.98 11.44 -4.17
N ILE A 77 -12.75 11.05 -4.51
CA ILE A 77 -11.99 11.64 -5.61
C ILE A 77 -12.25 10.79 -6.86
N GLU A 78 -12.71 11.41 -7.94
CA GLU A 78 -12.94 10.71 -9.21
C GLU A 78 -11.72 10.79 -10.14
N SER A 79 -11.01 11.93 -10.12
CA SER A 79 -9.81 12.17 -10.93
C SER A 79 -8.62 12.51 -10.03
N TYR A 80 -7.58 11.69 -10.11
CA TYR A 80 -6.43 11.80 -9.23
C TYR A 80 -5.27 12.65 -9.78
N THR A 81 -5.21 12.94 -11.09
CA THR A 81 -3.98 13.44 -11.75
C THR A 81 -3.35 14.63 -11.04
N LYS A 82 -4.14 15.69 -10.80
CA LYS A 82 -3.63 16.91 -10.16
C LYS A 82 -3.33 16.69 -8.68
N SER A 83 -4.27 16.07 -7.98
CA SER A 83 -4.16 15.74 -6.55
C SER A 83 -2.94 14.87 -6.24
N LEU A 84 -2.63 13.90 -7.09
CA LEU A 84 -1.47 13.01 -6.96
C LEU A 84 -0.17 13.77 -7.20
N GLN A 85 -0.12 14.60 -8.25
CA GLN A 85 1.05 15.44 -8.52
C GLN A 85 1.34 16.41 -7.36
N ASP A 86 0.29 16.98 -6.77
CA ASP A 86 0.40 17.93 -5.66
C ASP A 86 0.88 17.25 -4.38
N VAL A 87 0.30 16.10 -4.00
CA VAL A 87 0.76 15.37 -2.80
C VAL A 87 2.19 14.87 -2.94
N VAL A 88 2.60 14.36 -4.12
CA VAL A 88 3.99 13.94 -4.34
C VAL A 88 4.93 15.15 -4.24
N SER A 89 4.55 16.30 -4.79
CA SER A 89 5.35 17.52 -4.67
C SER A 89 5.47 18.02 -3.24
N GLU A 90 4.43 17.86 -2.43
CA GLU A 90 4.44 18.20 -1.01
C GLU A 90 5.34 17.24 -0.22
N LYS A 91 5.15 15.93 -0.40
CA LYS A 91 5.89 14.88 0.30
C LYS A 91 7.38 14.85 -0.02
N MET A 92 7.76 15.27 -1.22
CA MET A 92 9.17 15.52 -1.55
C MET A 92 9.75 16.70 -0.75
N LYS A 93 8.98 17.76 -0.47
CA LYS A 93 9.45 18.91 0.34
C LYS A 93 9.59 18.56 1.81
N THR A 94 8.72 17.68 2.32
CA THR A 94 8.80 17.18 3.71
C THR A 94 9.80 16.04 3.88
N LEU A 95 10.44 15.59 2.78
CA LEU A 95 11.37 14.47 2.74
C LEU A 95 10.75 13.13 3.15
N ASP A 96 9.43 13.00 3.00
CA ASP A 96 8.67 11.75 3.23
C ASP A 96 8.76 10.78 2.04
N ILE A 97 9.39 11.20 0.94
CA ILE A 97 9.74 10.37 -0.20
C ILE A 97 11.03 10.89 -0.85
N ASP A 98 11.95 9.98 -1.13
CA ASP A 98 13.24 10.29 -1.73
C ASP A 98 13.16 10.15 -3.25
N LEU A 99 13.03 11.29 -3.94
CA LEU A 99 13.00 11.40 -5.40
C LEU A 99 13.76 12.66 -5.80
N ASP A 100 14.58 12.57 -6.84
CA ASP A 100 15.31 13.74 -7.37
C ASP A 100 14.37 14.82 -7.95
N LYS A 101 13.30 14.37 -8.62
CA LYS A 101 12.26 15.24 -9.18
C LYS A 101 10.91 14.56 -9.13
N ASN A 102 9.84 15.36 -9.13
CA ASN A 102 8.49 14.82 -9.21
C ASN A 102 8.25 14.27 -10.63
N PRO A 103 8.08 12.93 -10.79
CA PRO A 103 7.91 12.31 -12.11
C PRO A 103 6.59 12.68 -12.78
N LEU A 104 5.58 13.07 -12.00
CA LEU A 104 4.24 13.42 -12.47
C LEU A 104 4.13 14.83 -13.05
N ARG A 105 5.24 15.59 -13.07
CA ARG A 105 5.30 16.88 -13.77
C ARG A 105 5.40 16.70 -15.28
N ASP A 106 6.15 15.68 -15.71
CA ASP A 106 6.49 15.47 -17.12
C ASP A 106 5.65 14.34 -17.75
N GLN A 107 5.10 13.46 -16.92
CA GLN A 107 4.47 12.21 -17.35
C GLN A 107 3.21 11.90 -16.55
N LYS A 108 2.30 11.11 -17.13
CA LYS A 108 1.14 10.60 -16.40
C LYS A 108 1.56 9.39 -15.57
N PHE A 109 0.87 9.15 -14.46
CA PHE A 109 1.15 8.00 -13.58
C PHE A 109 1.20 6.67 -14.35
N ASN A 110 0.27 6.48 -15.30
CA ASN A 110 0.18 5.24 -16.04
C ASN A 110 1.34 4.97 -17.01
N THR A 111 2.08 6.00 -17.43
CA THR A 111 3.24 5.84 -18.31
C THR A 111 4.54 5.67 -17.54
N LEU A 112 4.50 5.71 -16.20
CA LEU A 112 5.67 5.48 -15.36
C LEU A 112 6.11 4.01 -15.39
N SER A 113 7.38 3.76 -15.05
CA SER A 113 7.86 2.40 -14.82
C SER A 113 7.12 1.74 -13.66
N VAL A 114 7.04 0.41 -13.70
CA VAL A 114 6.38 -0.39 -12.63
C VAL A 114 7.00 -0.12 -11.26
N ASP A 115 8.33 0.01 -11.19
CA ASP A 115 9.05 0.35 -9.96
C ASP A 115 8.54 1.64 -9.32
N LEU A 116 8.37 2.67 -10.15
CA LEU A 116 7.96 3.98 -9.69
C LEU A 116 6.45 4.01 -9.37
N LYS A 117 5.62 3.33 -10.17
CA LYS A 117 4.20 3.14 -9.84
C LYS A 117 4.04 2.47 -8.47
N LEU A 118 4.76 1.38 -8.22
CA LEU A 118 4.72 0.67 -6.93
C LEU A 118 5.31 1.50 -5.79
N LEU A 119 6.40 2.24 -6.02
CA LEU A 119 6.96 3.15 -5.02
C LEU A 119 5.92 4.20 -4.59
N LEU A 120 5.24 4.83 -5.55
CA LEU A 120 4.21 5.83 -5.25
C LEU A 120 3.01 5.20 -4.52
N LEU A 121 2.49 4.06 -4.98
CA LEU A 121 1.39 3.38 -4.28
C LEU A 121 1.77 2.98 -2.85
N TYR A 122 2.97 2.42 -2.67
CA TYR A 122 3.50 2.07 -1.36
C TYR A 122 3.58 3.32 -0.45
N SER A 123 4.16 4.41 -0.96
CA SER A 123 4.31 5.66 -0.20
C SER A 123 2.94 6.23 0.20
N MET A 124 1.94 6.13 -0.67
CA MET A 124 0.57 6.55 -0.34
C MET A 124 -0.05 5.72 0.79
N ILE A 125 0.30 4.44 0.94
CA ILE A 125 -0.11 3.66 2.12
C ILE A 125 0.59 4.19 3.37
N GLU A 126 1.90 4.47 3.32
CA GLU A 126 2.62 5.06 4.45
C GLU A 126 2.03 6.41 4.87
N TRP A 127 1.74 7.29 3.92
CA TRP A 127 1.13 8.59 4.21
C TRP A 127 -0.28 8.45 4.78
N GLN A 128 -1.06 7.44 4.39
CA GLN A 128 -2.34 7.17 5.05
C GLN A 128 -2.16 6.78 6.52
N LEU A 129 -1.15 5.97 6.84
CA LEU A 129 -0.84 5.60 8.23
C LEU A 129 -0.41 6.81 9.07
N GLN A 130 0.15 7.85 8.43
CA GLN A 130 0.59 9.08 9.10
C GLN A 130 -0.51 10.15 9.19
N ASP A 131 -1.16 10.47 8.07
CA ASP A 131 -1.95 11.69 7.88
C ASP A 131 -3.47 11.46 7.91
N SER A 132 -3.93 10.22 7.70
CA SER A 132 -5.36 9.95 7.65
C SER A 132 -5.97 9.91 9.04
N GLN A 133 -6.89 10.83 9.31
CA GLN A 133 -7.66 10.89 10.55
C GLN A 133 -8.55 9.65 10.71
N ALA A 134 -9.12 9.15 9.62
CA ALA A 134 -9.95 7.95 9.64
C ALA A 134 -9.14 6.71 10.04
N VAL A 135 -7.95 6.53 9.45
CA VAL A 135 -7.02 5.45 9.80
C VAL A 135 -6.57 5.56 11.25
N ARG A 136 -6.20 6.77 11.70
CA ARG A 136 -5.82 7.02 13.10
C ARG A 136 -6.95 6.67 14.07
N TYR A 137 -8.18 7.08 13.75
CA TYR A 137 -9.35 6.76 14.56
C TYR A 137 -9.59 5.25 14.65
N ILE A 138 -9.46 4.51 13.54
CA ILE A 138 -9.52 3.04 13.54
C ILE A 138 -8.44 2.46 14.47
N ILE A 139 -7.20 2.94 14.36
CA ILE A 139 -6.09 2.48 15.20
C ILE A 139 -6.38 2.68 16.68
N ASP A 140 -6.78 3.88 17.07
CA ASP A 140 -7.07 4.24 18.46
C ASP A 140 -8.27 3.44 18.99
N TYR A 141 -9.33 3.31 18.19
CA TYR A 141 -10.50 2.53 18.56
C TYR A 141 -10.13 1.05 18.78
N CYS A 142 -9.45 0.41 17.83
CA CYS A 142 -9.08 -1.00 17.97
C CYS A 142 -8.11 -1.22 19.13
N ASN A 143 -7.17 -0.31 19.39
CA ASN A 143 -6.24 -0.44 20.51
C ASN A 143 -6.92 -0.27 21.88
N THR A 144 -7.94 0.57 21.98
CA THR A 144 -8.65 0.84 23.26
C THR A 144 -9.77 -0.16 23.55
N THR A 145 -10.46 -0.65 22.52
CA THR A 145 -11.61 -1.55 22.68
C THR A 145 -11.24 -3.03 22.72
N THR A 146 -10.07 -3.41 22.20
CA THR A 146 -9.60 -4.80 22.26
C THR A 146 -9.32 -5.19 23.71
N ARG A 147 -10.09 -6.15 24.23
CA ARG A 147 -9.87 -6.72 25.57
C ARG A 147 -8.55 -7.49 25.60
N LYS A 148 -7.93 -7.61 26.78
CA LYS A 148 -6.63 -8.32 26.97
C LYS A 148 -6.59 -9.75 26.38
N ASN A 149 -7.73 -10.45 26.32
CA ASN A 149 -7.82 -11.82 25.82
C ASN A 149 -8.33 -11.91 24.37
N GLN A 150 -8.51 -10.78 23.68
CA GLN A 150 -8.94 -10.74 22.29
C GLN A 150 -7.79 -10.30 21.39
N ARG A 151 -7.75 -10.86 20.18
CA ARG A 151 -6.81 -10.43 19.14
C ARG A 151 -7.27 -9.07 18.60
N ASN A 152 -6.37 -8.10 18.60
CA ASN A 152 -6.63 -6.81 17.95
C ASN A 152 -6.68 -7.05 16.42
N PRO A 153 -7.79 -6.68 15.74
CA PRO A 153 -7.98 -6.97 14.32
C PRO A 153 -6.96 -6.27 13.41
N ILE A 154 -6.37 -5.15 13.85
CA ILE A 154 -5.36 -4.42 13.07
C ILE A 154 -3.92 -4.81 13.38
N LYS A 155 -3.71 -5.72 14.35
CA LYS A 155 -2.37 -6.26 14.63
C LYS A 155 -2.12 -7.51 13.80
N SER A 156 -1.19 -7.38 12.86
CA SER A 156 -0.63 -8.53 12.16
C SER A 156 0.24 -9.35 13.11
N SER A 157 0.29 -10.66 12.88
CA SER A 157 1.18 -11.57 13.60
C SER A 157 1.70 -12.59 12.60
N PRO A 158 2.98 -12.99 12.70
CA PRO A 158 3.52 -13.98 11.79
C PRO A 158 2.82 -15.33 11.99
N ILE A 159 2.77 -16.13 10.93
CA ILE A 159 2.25 -17.50 11.01
C ILE A 159 3.26 -18.40 11.74
N GLY A 160 4.55 -18.11 11.58
CA GLY A 160 5.61 -18.85 12.21
C GLY A 160 6.98 -18.45 11.70
N ALA A 161 7.99 -19.16 12.17
CA ALA A 161 9.37 -19.04 11.71
C ALA A 161 9.96 -20.42 11.41
N ASP A 162 10.87 -20.49 10.44
CA ASP A 162 11.61 -21.72 10.14
C ASP A 162 12.83 -21.91 11.08
N LYS A 163 13.55 -23.02 10.91
CA LYS A 163 14.79 -23.31 11.66
C LYS A 163 15.90 -22.28 11.40
N GLN A 164 15.85 -21.60 10.26
CA GLN A 164 16.75 -20.52 9.87
C GLN A 164 16.29 -19.15 10.41
N LYS A 165 15.23 -19.12 11.24
CA LYS A 165 14.62 -17.92 11.82
C LYS A 165 14.04 -16.95 10.78
N ASN A 166 13.76 -17.41 9.57
CA ASN A 166 12.98 -16.61 8.62
C ASN A 166 11.54 -16.58 9.10
N THR A 167 10.93 -15.40 9.09
CA THR A 167 9.56 -15.18 9.56
C THR A 167 8.61 -15.24 8.37
N TYR A 168 7.49 -15.93 8.53
CA TYR A 168 6.47 -16.08 7.50
C TYR A 168 5.21 -15.31 7.86
N TRP A 169 4.70 -14.58 6.88
CA TRP A 169 3.57 -13.68 7.01
C TRP A 169 2.47 -14.08 6.02
N GLN A 170 1.22 -13.92 6.43
CA GLN A 170 0.05 -13.99 5.57
C GLN A 170 -0.88 -12.85 5.99
N PHE A 171 -1.49 -12.21 5.01
CA PHE A 171 -2.34 -11.05 5.18
C PHE A 171 -3.67 -11.32 4.50
N GLY A 172 -4.76 -11.07 5.22
CA GLY A 172 -6.12 -11.45 4.79
C GLY A 172 -6.23 -12.92 4.41
N GLU A 173 -7.13 -13.20 3.46
CA GLU A 173 -7.37 -14.55 2.92
C GLU A 173 -6.51 -14.84 1.67
N SER A 174 -5.36 -14.17 1.53
CA SER A 174 -4.48 -14.37 0.37
C SER A 174 -3.86 -15.77 0.37
N SER A 175 -3.72 -16.36 -0.82
CA SER A 175 -2.94 -17.59 -1.02
C SER A 175 -1.41 -17.35 -0.98
N CYS A 176 -0.97 -16.10 -0.93
CA CYS A 176 0.43 -15.74 -0.88
C CYS A 176 0.99 -15.85 0.55
N LEU A 177 2.21 -16.38 0.66
CA LEU A 177 3.00 -16.42 1.89
C LEU A 177 4.26 -15.59 1.70
N TRP A 178 4.46 -14.59 2.55
CA TRP A 178 5.61 -13.70 2.46
C TRP A 178 6.68 -14.10 3.46
N LYS A 179 7.93 -14.19 3.00
CA LYS A 179 9.08 -14.62 3.81
C LYS A 179 10.00 -13.45 4.11
N GLU A 180 10.06 -13.03 5.37
CA GLU A 180 11.06 -12.09 5.87
C GLU A 180 12.32 -12.88 6.26
N THR A 181 13.44 -12.62 5.59
CA THR A 181 14.69 -13.32 5.88
C THR A 181 15.38 -12.75 7.11
N ALA A 182 15.85 -13.61 8.02
CA ALA A 182 16.56 -13.20 9.22
C ALA A 182 17.85 -12.38 8.93
N ASN A 183 18.49 -12.63 7.79
CA ASN A 183 19.71 -11.94 7.37
C ASN A 183 19.39 -10.63 6.63
N LYS A 184 19.18 -9.56 7.39
CA LYS A 184 18.96 -8.18 6.89
C LYS A 184 20.15 -7.54 6.14
N LYS A 185 21.26 -8.24 5.86
CA LYS A 185 22.47 -7.63 5.28
C LYS A 185 22.34 -7.18 3.81
N ASN A 186 21.28 -7.56 3.09
CA ASN A 186 21.22 -7.42 1.62
C ASN A 186 20.12 -6.50 1.07
N TRP A 187 19.22 -5.96 1.88
CA TRP A 187 18.13 -5.09 1.36
C TRP A 187 18.56 -3.62 1.20
N GLU A 188 19.59 -3.17 1.91
CA GLU A 188 20.08 -1.78 1.87
C GLU A 188 21.08 -1.49 0.73
N LYS A 189 21.42 -2.46 -0.12
CA LYS A 189 22.44 -2.32 -1.18
C LYS A 189 21.86 -2.36 -2.60
N GLY A 190 20.69 -1.78 -2.78
CA GLY A 190 20.19 -1.35 -4.09
C GLY A 190 20.20 0.17 -4.16
N ARG A 191 21.39 0.78 -4.17
CA ARG A 191 21.59 2.15 -4.67
C ARG A 191 22.33 2.05 -5.99
#